data_AF-A0A0L8H146-F1
#
_entry.id   AF-A0A0L8H146-F1
#
_cell.length_a   1.000
_cell.length_b   1.000
_cell.length_c   1.000
_cell.angle_alpha   90.00
_cell.angle_beta   90.00
_cell.angle_gamma   90.00
#
_symmetry.space_group_name_H-M   'P 1'
#
loop_
_entity.id
_entity.type
_entity.pdbx_description
1 polymer ?
#
loop_
_entity_poly.entity_id
_entity_poly.type
_entity_poly.pdbx_seq_one_letter_code
_entity_poly.pdbx_strand_id
1 'polypeptide(L)' 'KRERGCLRVHHINNVNRALYILEKNYNIKLVNISSNDIVDGNCKLILGLVWSIIVHWQ' A
#
# COMPACT_ATOMS: atom_id res chain seq x y z
N LYS A 1 16.12 -4.69 -0.01
CA LYS A 1 16.26 -5.37 -1.32
C LYS A 1 14.85 -5.49 -1.92
N ARG A 2 14.64 -5.14 -3.19
CA ARG A 2 13.36 -5.41 -3.88
C ARG A 2 13.32 -6.91 -4.20
N GLU A 3 12.28 -7.60 -3.79
CA GLU A 3 12.08 -8.98 -4.20
C GLU A 3 11.59 -8.98 -5.65
N ARG A 4 12.35 -9.62 -6.53
CA ARG A 4 12.06 -9.68 -7.96
C ARG A 4 11.60 -11.09 -8.28
N GLY A 5 10.33 -11.22 -8.65
CA GLY A 5 9.75 -12.44 -9.21
C GLY A 5 8.22 -12.31 -9.30
N CYS A 6 7.59 -13.12 -10.15
CA CYS A 6 6.17 -12.99 -10.49
C CYS A 6 5.21 -13.68 -9.50
N LEU A 7 5.72 -14.21 -8.37
CA LEU A 7 4.90 -14.86 -7.36
C LEU A 7 4.11 -13.82 -6.56
N ARG A 8 2.86 -14.18 -6.19
CA ARG A 8 1.95 -13.34 -5.39
C ARG A 8 2.61 -12.81 -4.11
N VAL A 9 3.46 -13.62 -3.47
CA VAL A 9 4.20 -13.23 -2.25
C VAL A 9 5.15 -12.05 -2.48
N HIS A 10 5.77 -11.94 -3.65
CA HIS A 10 6.65 -10.81 -3.96
C HIS A 10 5.84 -9.52 -4.16
N HIS A 11 4.67 -9.61 -4.80
CA HIS A 11 3.76 -8.46 -4.94
C HIS A 11 3.28 -7.99 -3.56
N ILE A 12 2.87 -8.91 -2.69
CA ILE A 12 2.48 -8.61 -1.29
C ILE A 12 3.65 -7.94 -0.55
N ASN A 13 4.86 -8.47 -0.65
CA ASN A 13 6.03 -7.87 0.02
C ASN A 13 6.36 -6.46 -0.47
N ASN A 14 6.24 -6.22 -1.78
CA ASN A 14 6.46 -4.89 -2.36
C ASN A 14 5.41 -3.88 -1.88
N VAL A 15 4.13 -4.28 -1.85
CA VAL A 15 3.04 -3.44 -1.35
C VAL A 15 3.16 -3.20 0.16
N ASN A 16 3.42 -4.23 0.96
CA ASN A 16 3.67 -4.08 2.40
C ASN A 16 4.80 -3.09 2.69
N ARG A 17 5.89 -3.15 1.92
CA ARG A 17 7.00 -2.22 2.07
C ARG A 17 6.60 -0.78 1.72
N ALA A 18 5.79 -0.59 0.69
CA ALA A 18 5.27 0.73 0.34
C ALA A 18 4.37 1.30 1.46
N LEU A 19 3.43 0.50 1.96
CA LEU A 19 2.54 0.86 3.08
C LEU A 19 3.33 1.18 4.35
N TYR A 20 4.33 0.37 4.69
CA TYR A 20 5.20 0.61 5.84
C TYR A 20 5.94 1.95 5.75
N ILE A 21 6.43 2.33 4.57
CA ILE A 21 7.10 3.62 4.35
C ILE A 21 6.10 4.77 4.48
N LEU A 22 4.89 4.61 3.95
CA LEU A 22 3.82 5.61 4.07
C LEU A 22 3.43 5.86 5.53
N GLU A 23 3.30 4.80 6.31
CA GLU A 23 3.01 4.90 7.75
C GLU A 23 4.21 5.45 8.54
N LYS A 24 5.42 4.95 8.31
CA LYS A 24 6.59 5.35 9.11
C LYS A 24 7.16 6.71 8.77
N ASN A 25 7.27 7.05 7.49
CA ASN A 25 7.95 8.28 7.06
C ASN A 25 6.98 9.47 6.98
N TYR A 26 5.72 9.20 6.65
CA TYR A 26 4.71 10.23 6.41
C TYR A 26 3.58 10.20 7.44
N ASN A 27 3.58 9.25 8.38
CA ASN A 27 2.58 9.13 9.45
C ASN A 27 1.13 9.11 8.93
N ILE A 28 0.94 8.59 7.71
CA ILE A 28 -0.36 8.48 7.05
C ILE A 28 -1.15 7.37 7.73
N LYS A 29 -2.37 7.68 8.20
CA LYS A 29 -3.28 6.69 8.78
C LYS A 29 -3.86 5.82 7.68
N LEU A 30 -3.33 4.62 7.54
CA LEU A 30 -3.83 3.58 6.64
C LEU A 30 -5.04 2.88 7.27
N VAL A 31 -6.22 3.48 7.18
CA VAL A 31 -7.43 2.88 7.76
C VAL A 31 -7.96 1.78 6.85
N ASN A 32 -7.96 0.54 7.35
CA ASN A 32 -8.52 -0.64 6.70
C ASN A 32 -7.87 -1.03 5.35
N ILE A 33 -6.60 -0.69 5.14
CA ILE A 33 -5.84 -1.01 3.92
C ILE A 33 -4.89 -2.18 4.25
N SER A 34 -5.15 -3.35 3.65
CA SER A 34 -4.22 -4.47 3.67
C SER A 34 -3.48 -4.59 2.34
N SER A 35 -2.22 -5.03 2.38
CA SER A 35 -1.44 -5.32 1.16
C SER A 35 -2.09 -6.40 0.31
N ASN A 36 -2.82 -7.33 0.93
CA ASN A 36 -3.52 -8.40 0.25
C ASN A 36 -4.66 -7.84 -0.63
N ASP A 37 -5.43 -6.87 -0.14
CA ASP A 37 -6.52 -6.25 -0.89
C ASP A 37 -6.05 -5.47 -2.12
N ILE A 38 -4.85 -4.89 -2.04
CA ILE A 38 -4.23 -4.17 -3.17
C ILE A 38 -3.77 -5.17 -4.23
N VAL A 39 -3.16 -6.29 -3.82
CA VAL A 39 -2.71 -7.35 -4.73
C VAL A 39 -3.89 -8.08 -5.37
N ASP A 40 -4.99 -8.25 -4.64
CA ASP A 40 -6.23 -8.86 -5.13
C ASP A 40 -7.08 -7.85 -5.95
N GLY A 41 -6.69 -6.58 -6.03
CA GLY A 41 -7.24 -5.59 -6.97
C GLY A 41 -8.51 -4.86 -6.50
N ASN A 42 -8.71 -4.67 -5.20
CA ASN A 42 -9.90 -3.99 -4.69
C ASN A 42 -9.84 -2.46 -4.94
N CYS A 43 -10.55 -2.00 -5.98
CA CYS A 43 -10.57 -0.60 -6.39
C CYS A 43 -10.97 0.37 -5.27
N LYS A 44 -11.88 0.00 -4.36
CA LYS A 44 -12.32 0.89 -3.28
C LYS A 44 -11.18 1.21 -2.32
N LEU A 45 -10.38 0.21 -1.96
CA LEU A 45 -9.26 0.35 -1.03
C LEU A 45 -8.07 1.05 -1.69
N ILE A 46 -7.81 0.76 -2.97
CA ILE A 46 -6.78 1.48 -3.74
C ILE A 46 -7.13 2.97 -3.85
N LEU A 47 -8.39 3.30 -4.13
CA LEU A 47 -8.84 4.69 -4.18
C LEU A 47 -8.71 5.38 -2.81
N GLY A 48 -9.08 4.69 -1.72
CA GLY A 48 -8.89 5.16 -0.35
C GLY A 48 -7.43 5.44 -0.01
N LEU A 49 -6.51 4.58 -0.44
CA LEU A 49 -5.07 4.78 -0.27
C LEU A 49 -4.58 6.04 -1.00
N VAL A 50 -4.92 6.19 -2.28
CA VAL A 50 -4.51 7.35 -3.08
C VAL A 50 -5.11 8.63 -2.52
N TRP A 51 -6.36 8.59 -2.06
CA TRP A 51 -7.00 9.71 -1.39
C TRP A 51 -6.26 10.12 -0.11
N SER A 52 -5.94 9.16 0.77
CA SER A 52 -5.18 9.43 2.00
C SER A 52 -3.80 10.04 1.72
N ILE A 53 -3.16 9.64 0.61
CA ILE A 53 -1.93 10.27 0.13
C ILE A 53 -2.24 11.71 -0.25
N ILE A 54 -3.15 11.98 -1.18
CA ILE A 54 -3.46 13.35 -1.64
C ILE A 54 -3.80 14.29 -0.46
N VAL A 55 -4.66 13.86 0.46
CA VAL A 55 -5.06 14.65 1.63
C VAL A 55 -3.89 14.96 2.56
N HIS A 56 -2.88 14.10 2.64
CA HIS A 56 -1.72 14.32 3.48
C HIS A 56 -0.80 15.45 2.98
N TRP A 57 -0.74 15.67 1.66
CA TRP A 57 0.11 16.71 1.04
C TRP A 57 -0.66 17.97 0.63
N GLN A 58 -1.96 18.03 0.91
CA GLN A 58 -2.80 19.22 0.71
C GLN A 58 -2.83 20.07 1.98
#